data_AF-A0A7X3LES0-F1
#
_entry.id   AF-A0A7X3LES0-F1
#
_cell.length_a   1.000
_cell.length_b   1.000
_cell.length_c   1.000
_cell.angle_alpha   90.00
_cell.angle_beta   90.00
_cell.angle_gamma   90.00
#
_symmetry.space_group_name_H-M   'P 1'
#
loop_
_entity.id
_entity.type
_entity.pdbx_description
1 polymer ?
#
loop_
_entity_poly.entity_id
_entity_poly.type
_entity_poly.pdbx_seq_one_letter_code
_entity_poly.pdbx_strand_id
1 'polypeptide(L)'
;MSLHHSHHAEFVRLGRPASWTGGIPASWATALIDYEGGPLPTSTITRADLRAFCRSPDTTPEACFVACMAWGMMRGKNRRLSWEQRHLWVPIVERLREGGISREAAYALFHEADIPGLRTAFFTKLIFFLRPNPDGYILDQWTAKSVSLLFVPQFITINRDGWVTPANDANVYRRYCEIVEHLAQVGVEDATVIEEKMFAGGRKVQPWRQYVREHWRR
;
A
#
# COMPACT_ATOMS: atom_id res chain seq x y z
N MET A 1 8.92 -17.54 13.24
CA MET A 1 7.68 -17.54 12.43
C MET A 1 7.85 -18.59 11.36
N SER A 2 6.88 -19.47 11.13
CA SER A 2 7.05 -20.63 10.26
C SER A 2 6.20 -20.51 9.00
N LEU A 3 6.79 -20.83 7.86
CA LEU A 3 6.11 -20.83 6.57
C LEU A 3 5.23 -22.09 6.43
N HIS A 4 4.00 -21.90 5.97
CA HIS A 4 3.08 -23.00 5.69
C HIS A 4 3.38 -23.60 4.32
N HIS A 5 4.08 -24.74 4.30
CA HIS A 5 4.66 -25.32 3.10
C HIS A 5 3.67 -25.51 1.94
N SER A 6 2.45 -26.00 2.20
CA SER A 6 1.45 -26.21 1.13
C SER A 6 0.97 -24.88 0.50
N HIS A 7 0.67 -23.86 1.32
CA HIS A 7 0.26 -22.56 0.82
C HIS A 7 1.39 -21.83 0.11
N HIS A 8 2.63 -22.02 0.57
CA HIS A 8 3.81 -21.48 -0.11
C HIS A 8 4.03 -22.13 -1.48
N ALA A 9 3.89 -23.46 -1.59
CA ALA A 9 3.98 -24.14 -2.88
C ALA A 9 2.94 -23.60 -3.87
N GLU A 10 1.71 -23.37 -3.42
CA GLU A 10 0.66 -22.75 -4.23
C GLU A 10 0.96 -21.29 -4.58
N PHE A 11 1.56 -20.51 -3.67
CA PHE A 11 2.00 -19.15 -3.96
C PHE A 11 3.05 -19.10 -5.07
N VAL A 12 4.07 -19.97 -5.02
CA VAL A 12 5.08 -20.08 -6.07
C VAL A 12 4.43 -20.46 -7.40
N ARG A 13 3.49 -21.41 -7.39
CA ARG A 13 2.80 -21.89 -8.59
C ARG A 13 1.87 -20.84 -9.21
N LEU A 14 1.08 -20.16 -8.40
CA LEU A 14 -0.03 -19.29 -8.81
C LEU A 14 0.29 -17.79 -8.82
N GLY A 15 1.31 -17.35 -8.09
CA GLY A 15 1.69 -15.96 -7.93
C GLY A 15 2.17 -15.36 -9.25
N ARG A 16 1.49 -14.33 -9.74
CA ARG A 16 1.87 -13.57 -10.93
C ARG A 16 1.81 -12.08 -10.59
N PRO A 17 2.83 -11.29 -10.97
CA PRO A 17 2.73 -9.83 -10.85
C PRO A 17 1.63 -9.34 -11.78
N ALA A 18 0.98 -8.24 -11.40
CA ALA A 18 -0.15 -7.71 -12.15
C ALA A 18 0.11 -6.25 -12.52
N SER A 19 -0.08 -5.92 -13.80
CA SER A 19 -0.07 -4.53 -14.26
C SER A 19 -1.30 -3.80 -13.71
N TRP A 20 -1.09 -2.91 -12.73
CA TRP A 20 -2.13 -2.03 -12.18
C TRP A 20 -1.77 -0.57 -12.40
N THR A 21 -2.69 0.18 -12.97
CA THR A 21 -2.52 1.61 -13.31
C THR A 21 -3.50 2.52 -12.58
N GLY A 22 -4.34 1.96 -11.69
CA GLY A 22 -5.23 2.71 -10.81
C GLY A 22 -6.25 3.59 -11.51
N GLY A 23 -6.68 4.65 -10.82
CA GLY A 23 -7.54 5.72 -11.36
C GLY A 23 -6.72 6.87 -11.94
N ILE A 24 -7.38 7.75 -12.70
CA ILE A 24 -6.77 8.96 -13.26
C ILE A 24 -6.70 10.05 -12.17
N PRO A 25 -5.51 10.53 -11.76
CA PRO A 25 -5.36 11.52 -10.69
C PRO A 25 -6.17 12.80 -10.90
N ALA A 26 -6.07 13.44 -12.07
CA ALA A 26 -6.83 14.66 -12.36
C ALA A 26 -8.34 14.44 -12.25
N SER A 27 -8.86 13.32 -12.79
CA SER A 27 -10.29 12.97 -12.67
C SER A 27 -10.70 12.65 -11.23
N TRP A 28 -9.78 12.14 -10.40
CA TRP A 28 -10.07 11.83 -9.01
C TRP A 28 -10.19 13.10 -8.17
N ALA A 29 -9.37 14.10 -8.48
CA ALA A 29 -9.29 15.39 -7.79
C ALA A 29 -10.52 16.28 -7.99
N THR A 30 -11.28 16.11 -9.08
CA THR A 30 -12.49 16.92 -9.36
C THR A 30 -13.57 16.83 -8.28
N ALA A 31 -13.49 15.83 -7.40
CA ALA A 31 -14.39 15.67 -6.28
C ALA A 31 -13.89 16.32 -4.97
N LEU A 32 -12.73 16.97 -5.01
CA LEU A 32 -12.22 17.84 -3.96
C LEU A 32 -12.64 19.27 -4.28
N ILE A 33 -13.20 19.98 -3.30
CA ILE A 33 -13.78 21.32 -3.51
C ILE A 33 -12.69 22.39 -3.66
N ASP A 34 -11.52 22.17 -3.07
CA ASP A 34 -10.42 23.12 -2.88
C ASP A 34 -9.06 22.48 -3.25
N TYR A 35 -8.99 21.75 -4.36
CA TYR A 35 -7.69 21.19 -4.77
C TYR A 35 -6.74 22.28 -5.28
N GLU A 36 -5.69 22.53 -4.51
CA GLU A 36 -4.65 23.54 -4.81
C GLU A 36 -3.25 22.93 -4.97
N GLY A 37 -3.15 21.61 -5.07
CA GLY A 37 -1.86 20.90 -5.11
C GLY A 37 -1.07 21.03 -6.44
N GLY A 38 -1.54 21.81 -7.41
CA GLY A 38 -0.86 21.97 -8.70
C GLY A 38 -1.21 20.90 -9.75
N PRO A 39 -0.37 20.71 -10.79
CA PRO A 39 -0.69 19.81 -11.89
C PRO A 39 -0.78 18.33 -11.48
N LEU A 40 -1.71 17.61 -12.10
CA LEU A 40 -1.91 16.16 -11.90
C LEU A 40 -1.88 15.40 -13.22
N PRO A 41 -1.46 14.13 -13.22
CA PRO A 41 -1.57 13.26 -14.38
C PRO A 41 -3.03 13.14 -14.87
N THR A 42 -3.22 13.30 -16.18
CA THR A 42 -4.52 13.27 -16.86
C THR A 42 -4.88 11.91 -17.47
N SER A 43 -3.98 10.94 -17.37
CA SER A 43 -4.17 9.54 -17.73
C SER A 43 -3.95 8.62 -16.53
N THR A 44 -4.24 7.32 -16.69
CA THR A 44 -3.79 6.33 -15.72
C THR A 44 -2.28 6.20 -15.79
N ILE A 45 -1.64 5.97 -14.65
CA ILE A 45 -0.17 5.96 -14.52
C ILE A 45 0.27 4.63 -13.92
N THR A 46 1.42 4.13 -14.38
CA THR A 46 1.98 2.89 -13.84
C THR A 46 2.54 3.13 -12.42
N ARG A 47 2.87 2.03 -11.74
CA ARG A 47 3.58 2.08 -10.46
C ARG A 47 4.91 2.85 -10.55
N ALA A 48 5.64 2.67 -11.65
CA ALA A 48 6.91 3.36 -11.91
C ALA A 48 6.69 4.85 -12.17
N ASP A 49 5.71 5.21 -13.01
CA ASP A 49 5.39 6.60 -13.33
C ASP A 49 4.90 7.36 -12.09
N LEU A 50 4.09 6.73 -11.23
CA LEU A 50 3.67 7.34 -9.97
C LEU A 50 4.86 7.59 -9.03
N ARG A 51 5.80 6.65 -8.96
CA ARG A 51 7.02 6.84 -8.16
C ARG A 51 7.88 7.98 -8.71
N ALA A 52 8.02 8.08 -10.04
CA ALA A 52 8.73 9.18 -10.69
C ALA A 52 8.04 10.53 -10.42
N PHE A 53 6.72 10.59 -10.58
CA PHE A 53 5.91 11.77 -10.29
C PHE A 53 6.09 12.25 -8.85
N CYS A 54 6.03 11.35 -7.86
CA CYS A 54 6.16 11.71 -6.46
C CYS A 54 7.58 12.11 -6.02
N ARG A 55 8.60 11.73 -6.81
CA ARG A 55 10.01 12.08 -6.57
C ARG A 55 10.45 13.37 -7.24
N SER A 56 9.65 13.89 -8.17
CA SER A 56 9.95 15.18 -8.78
C SER A 56 9.93 16.29 -7.72
N PRO A 57 10.93 17.20 -7.69
CA PRO A 57 10.91 18.36 -6.82
C PRO A 57 9.77 19.33 -7.17
N ASP A 58 9.29 19.32 -8.43
CA ASP A 58 8.21 20.19 -8.91
C ASP A 58 6.82 19.72 -8.46
N THR A 59 6.71 18.51 -7.92
CA THR A 59 5.44 17.95 -7.43
C THR A 59 5.24 18.35 -5.97
N THR A 60 4.06 18.85 -5.62
CA THR A 60 3.72 19.19 -4.22
C THR A 60 3.39 17.94 -3.39
N PRO A 61 3.49 18.00 -2.05
CA PRO A 61 2.97 16.97 -1.15
C PRO A 61 1.51 16.57 -1.46
N GLU A 62 0.67 17.56 -1.74
CA GLU A 62 -0.74 17.40 -2.06
C GLU A 62 -0.95 16.67 -3.38
N ALA A 63 -0.21 17.03 -4.43
CA ALA A 63 -0.25 16.32 -5.71
C ALA A 63 0.20 14.86 -5.56
N CYS A 64 1.26 14.60 -4.80
CA CYS A 64 1.70 13.24 -4.47
C CYS A 64 0.60 12.45 -3.77
N PHE A 65 -0.05 13.04 -2.77
CA PHE A 65 -1.15 12.43 -2.04
C PHE A 65 -2.30 12.07 -2.98
N VAL A 66 -2.78 13.04 -3.77
CA VAL A 66 -3.88 12.84 -4.71
C VAL A 66 -3.57 11.75 -5.73
N ALA A 67 -2.37 11.76 -6.30
CA ALA A 67 -1.95 10.74 -7.27
C ALA A 67 -1.90 9.34 -6.64
N CYS A 68 -1.38 9.21 -5.42
CA CYS A 68 -1.36 7.94 -4.69
C CYS A 68 -2.76 7.43 -4.33
N MET A 69 -3.65 8.32 -3.86
CA MET A 69 -5.02 7.95 -3.49
C MET A 69 -5.88 7.60 -4.70
N ALA A 70 -5.68 8.30 -5.82
CA ALA A 70 -6.30 7.98 -7.10
C ALA A 70 -5.83 6.61 -7.63
N TRP A 71 -4.52 6.35 -7.57
CA TRP A 71 -3.96 5.06 -7.97
C TRP A 71 -4.49 3.90 -7.11
N GLY A 72 -4.61 4.14 -5.81
CA GLY A 72 -5.21 3.21 -4.84
C GLY A 72 -6.73 3.13 -4.88
N MET A 73 -7.40 3.90 -5.76
CA MET A 73 -8.86 3.93 -5.91
C MET A 73 -9.60 4.26 -4.61
N MET A 74 -9.04 5.12 -3.75
CA MET A 74 -9.76 5.68 -2.60
C MET A 74 -11.02 6.39 -3.09
N ARG A 75 -12.16 6.23 -2.41
CA ARG A 75 -13.45 6.79 -2.87
C ARG A 75 -14.28 7.33 -1.72
N GLY A 76 -15.29 8.12 -2.08
CA GLY A 76 -16.39 8.51 -1.20
C GLY A 76 -15.95 9.32 0.01
N LYS A 77 -16.45 8.93 1.20
CA LYS A 77 -16.21 9.62 2.47
C LYS A 77 -14.73 9.72 2.82
N ASN A 78 -13.96 8.64 2.62
CA ASN A 78 -12.54 8.59 2.99
C ASN A 78 -11.70 9.63 2.23
N ARG A 79 -11.98 9.82 0.94
CA ARG A 79 -11.34 10.85 0.12
C ARG A 79 -11.56 12.25 0.70
N ARG A 80 -12.81 12.59 1.01
CA ARG A 80 -13.16 13.91 1.53
C ARG A 80 -12.54 14.15 2.91
N LEU A 81 -12.76 13.20 3.83
CA LEU A 81 -12.26 13.31 5.21
C LEU A 81 -10.74 13.44 5.26
N SER A 82 -10.01 12.62 4.51
CA SER A 82 -8.55 12.69 4.54
C SER A 82 -8.03 14.00 3.94
N TRP A 83 -8.69 14.52 2.89
CA TRP A 83 -8.32 15.80 2.29
C TRP A 83 -8.58 17.01 3.21
N GLU A 84 -9.71 17.04 3.91
CA GLU A 84 -10.02 18.07 4.92
C GLU A 84 -8.99 18.09 6.07
N GLN A 85 -8.33 16.96 6.29
CA GLN A 85 -7.31 16.76 7.34
C GLN A 85 -5.88 16.87 6.80
N ARG A 86 -5.67 17.58 5.68
CA ARG A 86 -4.35 17.74 5.04
C ARG A 86 -3.27 18.31 5.94
N HIS A 87 -3.62 19.20 6.85
CA HIS A 87 -2.69 19.74 7.84
C HIS A 87 -2.04 18.65 8.72
N LEU A 88 -2.66 17.47 8.84
CA LEU A 88 -2.09 16.33 9.57
C LEU A 88 -1.12 15.49 8.73
N TRP A 89 -1.40 15.25 7.45
CA TRP A 89 -0.54 14.38 6.62
C TRP A 89 0.48 15.11 5.75
N VAL A 90 0.30 16.39 5.44
CA VAL A 90 1.26 17.16 4.62
C VAL A 90 2.66 17.12 5.23
N PRO A 91 2.86 17.41 6.53
CA PRO A 91 4.19 17.34 7.16
C PRO A 91 4.81 15.93 7.11
N ILE A 92 3.97 14.90 7.22
CA ILE A 92 4.42 13.51 7.14
C ILE A 92 4.89 13.19 5.71
N VAL A 93 4.12 13.61 4.70
CA VAL A 93 4.46 13.44 3.27
C VAL A 93 5.75 14.17 2.91
N GLU A 94 5.95 15.40 3.38
CA GLU A 94 7.19 16.15 3.21
C GLU A 94 8.38 15.36 3.77
N ARG A 95 8.27 14.91 5.02
CA ARG A 95 9.30 14.11 5.69
C ARG A 95 9.59 12.78 4.99
N LEU A 96 8.57 12.13 4.42
CA LEU A 96 8.78 10.92 3.60
C LEU A 96 9.65 11.21 2.38
N ARG A 97 9.42 12.34 1.71
CA ARG A 97 10.10 12.73 0.47
C ARG A 97 11.53 13.19 0.73
N GLU A 98 11.76 13.93 1.80
CA GLU A 98 13.10 14.31 2.28
C GLU A 98 13.96 13.07 2.58
N GLY A 99 13.32 12.00 3.08
CA GLY A 99 14.00 10.76 3.45
C GLY A 99 14.54 10.81 4.88
N GLY A 100 15.58 10.03 5.16
CA GLY A 100 16.17 9.96 6.51
C GLY A 100 15.33 9.25 7.58
N ILE A 101 14.07 8.87 7.28
CA ILE A 101 13.23 8.08 8.18
C ILE A 101 13.08 6.62 7.73
N SER A 102 13.07 5.72 8.71
CA SER A 102 12.80 4.30 8.48
C SER A 102 11.35 4.06 8.08
N ARG A 103 11.07 2.90 7.47
CA ARG A 103 9.70 2.48 7.11
C ARG A 103 8.80 2.36 8.34
N GLU A 104 9.37 1.96 9.48
CA GLU A 104 8.69 1.82 10.76
C GLU A 104 8.33 3.19 11.34
N ALA A 105 9.29 4.12 11.37
CA ALA A 105 9.03 5.49 11.82
C ALA A 105 7.99 6.20 10.93
N ALA A 106 8.09 6.01 9.60
CA ALA A 106 7.09 6.49 8.66
C ALA A 106 5.68 5.94 8.95
N TYR A 107 5.57 4.66 9.27
CA TYR A 107 4.30 4.05 9.65
C TYR A 107 3.77 4.62 10.97
N ALA A 108 4.63 4.74 11.98
CA ALA A 108 4.27 5.29 13.29
C ALA A 108 3.66 6.69 13.17
N LEU A 109 4.27 7.58 12.37
CA LEU A 109 3.76 8.93 12.13
C LEU A 109 2.31 8.94 11.62
N PHE A 110 1.97 8.09 10.64
CA PHE A 110 0.60 8.00 10.14
C PHE A 110 -0.36 7.32 11.12
N HIS A 111 0.12 6.30 11.82
CA HIS A 111 -0.66 5.53 12.78
C HIS A 111 -1.07 6.39 13.98
N GLU A 112 -0.13 7.16 14.52
CA GLU A 112 -0.33 8.08 15.65
C GLU A 112 -1.18 9.29 15.29
N ALA A 113 -1.06 9.80 14.05
CA ALA A 113 -1.86 10.94 13.59
C ALA A 113 -3.36 10.62 13.42
N ASP A 114 -3.75 9.33 13.44
CA ASP A 114 -5.12 8.80 13.30
C ASP A 114 -6.00 9.60 12.33
N ILE A 115 -5.49 9.80 11.12
CA ILE A 115 -6.09 10.73 10.16
C ILE A 115 -7.41 10.16 9.62
N PRO A 116 -8.55 10.84 9.83
CA PRO A 116 -9.85 10.39 9.35
C PRO A 116 -9.85 10.05 7.86
N GLY A 117 -10.31 8.84 7.51
CA GLY A 117 -10.36 8.37 6.13
C GLY A 117 -9.04 7.84 5.56
N LEU A 118 -7.91 8.01 6.25
CA LEU A 118 -6.59 7.54 5.82
C LEU A 118 -6.13 6.35 6.67
N ARG A 119 -6.40 5.14 6.18
CA ARG A 119 -6.10 3.87 6.87
C ARG A 119 -4.83 3.21 6.34
N THR A 120 -4.38 2.12 6.99
CA THR A 120 -3.15 1.38 6.66
C THR A 120 -2.96 1.11 5.17
N ALA A 121 -4.00 0.64 4.48
CA ALA A 121 -3.93 0.37 3.04
C ALA A 121 -3.63 1.60 2.18
N PHE A 122 -3.92 2.81 2.66
CA PHE A 122 -3.69 4.05 1.96
C PHE A 122 -2.38 4.69 2.36
N PHE A 123 -2.10 4.86 3.65
CA PHE A 123 -0.85 5.51 4.04
C PHE A 123 0.39 4.64 3.75
N THR A 124 0.28 3.31 3.72
CA THR A 124 1.41 2.47 3.26
C THR A 124 1.70 2.62 1.76
N LYS A 125 0.73 3.09 0.96
CA LYS A 125 1.01 3.53 -0.42
C LYS A 125 1.84 4.80 -0.44
N LEU A 126 1.55 5.76 0.44
CA LEU A 126 2.38 6.96 0.58
C LEU A 126 3.81 6.57 0.96
N ILE A 127 3.98 5.69 1.96
CA ILE A 127 5.29 5.15 2.34
C ILE A 127 5.99 4.48 1.15
N PHE A 128 5.28 3.63 0.41
CA PHE A 128 5.84 2.92 -0.75
C PHE A 128 6.29 3.88 -1.86
N PHE A 129 5.46 4.84 -2.26
CA PHE A 129 5.71 5.69 -3.43
C PHE A 129 6.64 6.87 -3.15
N LEU A 130 6.57 7.47 -1.96
CA LEU A 130 7.24 8.74 -1.66
C LEU A 130 8.62 8.56 -1.05
N ARG A 131 8.87 7.45 -0.33
CA ARG A 131 10.19 7.26 0.30
C ARG A 131 11.29 7.02 -0.75
N PRO A 132 12.46 7.67 -0.60
CA PRO A 132 13.63 7.37 -1.43
C PRO A 132 14.04 5.90 -1.35
N ASN A 133 14.05 5.34 -0.13
CA ASN A 133 14.40 3.95 0.12
C ASN A 133 13.24 3.02 -0.29
N PRO A 134 13.45 2.07 -1.22
CA PRO A 134 12.39 1.20 -1.75
C PRO A 134 12.12 -0.02 -0.85
N ASP A 135 12.04 0.19 0.47
CA ASP A 135 11.99 -0.89 1.46
C ASP A 135 10.68 -0.93 2.28
N GLY A 136 9.77 0.03 2.07
CA GLY A 136 8.43 -0.03 2.63
C GLY A 136 7.44 -0.57 1.61
N TYR A 137 6.70 -1.64 1.93
CA TYR A 137 5.75 -2.30 1.03
C TYR A 137 4.30 -1.92 1.34
N ILE A 138 3.39 -2.10 0.37
CA ILE A 138 1.97 -1.75 0.54
C ILE A 138 1.29 -2.84 1.38
N LEU A 139 0.74 -2.48 2.54
CA LEU A 139 -0.03 -3.38 3.39
C LEU A 139 -1.53 -3.10 3.20
N ASP A 140 -2.16 -3.86 2.31
CA ASP A 140 -3.60 -3.83 2.11
C ASP A 140 -4.26 -5.15 2.53
N GLN A 141 -5.57 -5.26 2.32
CA GLN A 141 -6.32 -6.46 2.72
C GLN A 141 -5.82 -7.75 2.04
N TRP A 142 -5.30 -7.69 0.82
CA TRP A 142 -4.90 -8.88 0.06
C TRP A 142 -3.49 -9.31 0.43
N THR A 143 -2.59 -8.36 0.61
CA THR A 143 -1.25 -8.67 1.10
C THR A 143 -1.29 -9.17 2.55
N ALA A 144 -2.14 -8.58 3.40
CA ALA A 144 -2.37 -9.06 4.77
C ALA A 144 -2.92 -10.50 4.81
N LYS A 145 -3.95 -10.81 4.00
CA LYS A 145 -4.51 -12.17 3.92
C LYS A 145 -3.51 -13.17 3.35
N SER A 146 -2.69 -12.76 2.38
CA SER A 146 -1.61 -13.60 1.85
C SER A 146 -0.61 -13.95 2.94
N VAL A 147 -0.14 -12.99 3.74
CA VAL A 147 0.75 -13.28 4.88
C VAL A 147 0.07 -14.19 5.91
N SER A 148 -1.19 -13.91 6.25
CA SER A 148 -1.98 -14.71 7.20
C SER A 148 -2.16 -16.17 6.77
N LEU A 149 -2.16 -16.43 5.46
CA LEU A 149 -2.24 -17.77 4.89
C LEU A 149 -0.86 -18.44 4.84
N LEU A 150 0.16 -17.68 4.47
CA LEU A 150 1.52 -18.18 4.26
C LEU A 150 2.27 -18.45 5.56
N PHE A 151 1.94 -17.78 6.66
CA PHE A 151 2.73 -17.86 7.89
C PHE A 151 1.90 -18.15 9.14
N VAL A 152 2.49 -18.96 10.02
CA VAL A 152 1.94 -19.28 11.35
C VAL A 152 2.97 -18.98 12.47
N PRO A 153 2.54 -18.51 13.66
CA PRO A 153 1.19 -18.01 13.93
C PRO A 153 0.89 -16.71 13.15
N GLN A 154 -0.39 -16.43 12.92
CA GLN A 154 -0.83 -15.16 12.34
C GLN A 154 -0.51 -14.00 13.30
N PHE A 155 -0.04 -12.87 12.77
CA PHE A 155 0.31 -11.70 13.59
C PHE A 155 -0.29 -10.39 13.06
N ILE A 156 -0.78 -10.37 11.82
CA ILE A 156 -1.51 -9.22 11.28
C ILE A 156 -2.98 -9.36 11.69
N THR A 157 -3.48 -8.38 12.43
CA THR A 157 -4.87 -8.33 12.87
C THR A 157 -5.76 -7.90 11.71
N ILE A 158 -6.65 -8.79 11.29
CA ILE A 158 -7.63 -8.56 10.23
C ILE A 158 -9.03 -8.69 10.86
N ASN A 159 -9.94 -7.75 10.62
CA ASN A 159 -11.29 -7.82 11.17
C ASN A 159 -12.17 -8.86 10.43
N ARG A 160 -13.40 -9.06 10.93
CA ARG A 160 -14.38 -10.01 10.36
C ARG A 160 -14.71 -9.74 8.88
N ASP A 161 -14.65 -8.48 8.48
CA ASP A 161 -14.90 -8.04 7.11
C ASP A 161 -13.67 -8.22 6.20
N GLY A 162 -12.54 -8.64 6.76
CA GLY A 162 -11.31 -8.91 6.04
C GLY A 162 -10.42 -7.69 5.82
N TRP A 163 -10.58 -6.63 6.61
CA TRP A 163 -9.78 -5.41 6.55
C TRP A 163 -8.70 -5.39 7.64
N VAL A 164 -7.54 -4.83 7.28
CA VAL A 164 -6.46 -4.52 8.24
C VAL A 164 -6.97 -3.50 9.25
N THR A 165 -6.78 -3.78 10.55
CA THR A 165 -7.27 -2.95 11.64
C THR A 165 -6.21 -1.96 12.14
N PRO A 166 -6.60 -0.92 12.90
CA PRO A 166 -5.64 -0.04 13.60
C PRO A 166 -4.82 -0.73 14.68
N ALA A 167 -5.17 -1.94 15.11
CA ALA A 167 -4.38 -2.66 16.10
C ALA A 167 -3.00 -3.06 15.55
N ASN A 168 -2.80 -2.99 14.23
CA ASN A 168 -1.50 -3.19 13.60
C ASN A 168 -0.69 -1.91 13.71
N ASP A 169 0.31 -1.92 14.58
CA ASP A 169 1.24 -0.83 14.81
C ASP A 169 2.44 -0.86 13.83
N ALA A 170 3.40 0.03 14.08
CA ALA A 170 4.64 0.12 13.30
C ALA A 170 5.47 -1.17 13.34
N ASN A 171 5.47 -1.89 14.47
CA ASN A 171 6.20 -3.14 14.61
C ASN A 171 5.54 -4.28 13.79
N VAL A 172 4.21 -4.34 13.74
CA VAL A 172 3.49 -5.25 12.83
C VAL A 172 3.83 -4.93 11.37
N TYR A 173 3.88 -3.65 11.00
CA TYR A 173 4.25 -3.25 9.64
C TYR A 173 5.71 -3.60 9.28
N ARG A 174 6.65 -3.38 10.20
CA ARG A 174 8.05 -3.80 10.02
C ARG A 174 8.13 -5.29 9.75
N ARG A 175 7.49 -6.11 10.59
CA ARG A 175 7.45 -7.58 10.41
C ARG A 175 6.80 -8.00 9.10
N TYR A 176 5.75 -7.30 8.67
CA TYR A 176 5.16 -7.50 7.35
C TYR A 176 6.19 -7.26 6.23
N CYS A 177 6.95 -6.17 6.30
CA CYS A 177 7.95 -5.87 5.27
C CYS A 177 9.09 -6.90 5.25
N GLU A 178 9.57 -7.34 6.42
CA GLU A 178 10.59 -8.40 6.55
C GLU A 178 10.13 -9.72 5.94
N ILE A 179 8.83 -10.03 5.99
CA ILE A 179 8.26 -11.21 5.34
C ILE A 179 8.29 -11.11 3.82
N VAL A 180 7.92 -9.95 3.28
CA VAL A 180 7.99 -9.70 1.83
C VAL A 180 9.43 -9.89 1.37
N GLU A 181 10.39 -9.36 2.10
CA GLU A 181 11.83 -9.50 1.83
C GLU A 181 12.31 -10.95 1.97
N HIS A 182 11.86 -11.66 3.00
CA HIS A 182 12.21 -13.07 3.18
C HIS A 182 11.69 -13.95 2.04
N LEU A 183 10.44 -13.76 1.62
CA LEU A 183 9.88 -14.45 0.46
C LEU A 183 10.63 -14.12 -0.83
N ALA A 184 11.08 -12.87 -0.98
CA ALA A 184 11.89 -12.44 -2.11
C ALA A 184 13.25 -13.15 -2.14
N GLN A 185 13.91 -13.30 -0.99
CA GLN A 185 15.15 -14.04 -0.87
C GLN A 185 14.98 -15.53 -1.19
N VAL A 186 13.93 -16.17 -0.65
CA VAL A 186 13.66 -17.60 -0.88
C VAL A 186 13.29 -17.87 -2.35
N GLY A 187 12.54 -16.96 -2.98
CA GLY A 187 12.15 -17.07 -4.39
C GLY A 187 13.20 -16.60 -5.39
N VAL A 188 14.27 -15.93 -4.93
CA VAL A 188 15.25 -15.24 -5.77
C VAL A 188 14.57 -14.21 -6.68
N GLU A 189 13.70 -13.40 -6.09
CA GLU A 189 12.91 -12.36 -6.78
C GLU A 189 13.09 -11.00 -6.11
N ASP A 190 12.67 -9.94 -6.79
CA ASP A 190 12.59 -8.61 -6.19
C ASP A 190 11.40 -8.54 -5.21
N ALA A 191 11.60 -7.90 -4.06
CA ALA A 191 10.58 -7.83 -3.01
C ALA A 191 9.32 -7.04 -3.43
N THR A 192 9.43 -6.07 -4.34
CA THR A 192 8.27 -5.38 -4.91
C THR A 192 7.46 -6.31 -5.82
N VAL A 193 8.12 -7.23 -6.53
CA VAL A 193 7.45 -8.26 -7.33
C VAL A 193 6.71 -9.25 -6.43
N ILE A 194 7.31 -9.65 -5.29
CA ILE A 194 6.63 -10.48 -4.30
C ILE A 194 5.39 -9.79 -3.73
N GLU A 195 5.49 -8.51 -3.34
CA GLU A 195 4.33 -7.74 -2.88
C GLU A 195 3.21 -7.71 -3.94
N GLU A 196 3.55 -7.48 -5.21
CA GLU A 196 2.59 -7.50 -6.30
C GLU A 196 1.95 -8.88 -6.53
N LYS A 197 2.74 -9.96 -6.39
CA LYS A 197 2.23 -11.34 -6.42
C LYS A 197 1.28 -11.61 -5.26
N MET A 198 1.56 -11.10 -4.06
CA MET A 198 0.69 -11.22 -2.89
C MET A 198 -0.60 -10.42 -3.04
N PHE A 199 -0.52 -9.22 -3.64
CA PHE A 199 -1.68 -8.42 -3.99
C PHE A 199 -2.55 -9.12 -5.04
N ALA A 200 -1.92 -9.71 -6.06
CA ALA A 200 -2.56 -10.52 -7.11
C ALA A 200 -3.70 -9.79 -7.84
N GLY A 201 -3.44 -8.52 -8.19
CA GLY A 201 -4.11 -7.79 -9.28
C GLY A 201 -5.41 -7.05 -8.95
N GLY A 202 -5.88 -6.31 -9.97
CA GLY A 202 -6.99 -5.36 -9.90
C GLY A 202 -8.34 -5.90 -10.36
N ARG A 203 -8.83 -5.42 -11.52
CA ARG A 203 -10.17 -5.73 -12.06
C ARG A 203 -10.33 -7.21 -12.49
N LYS A 204 -9.26 -7.85 -12.97
CA LYS A 204 -9.24 -9.29 -13.24
C LYS A 204 -8.60 -9.99 -12.04
N VAL A 205 -9.34 -10.91 -11.43
CA VAL A 205 -8.85 -11.70 -10.29
C VAL A 205 -7.76 -12.64 -10.79
N GLN A 206 -6.55 -12.52 -10.24
CA GLN A 206 -5.45 -13.42 -10.57
C GLN A 206 -5.57 -14.74 -9.77
N PRO A 207 -4.95 -15.83 -10.24
CA PRO A 207 -5.09 -17.16 -9.63
C PRO A 207 -4.75 -17.20 -8.12
N TRP A 208 -3.67 -16.52 -7.69
CA TRP A 208 -3.33 -16.46 -6.26
C TRP A 208 -4.43 -15.77 -5.43
N ARG A 209 -4.99 -14.66 -5.92
CA ARG A 209 -6.08 -13.95 -5.21
C ARG A 209 -7.32 -14.81 -5.10
N GLN A 210 -7.62 -15.62 -6.10
CA GLN A 210 -8.69 -16.62 -6.01
C GLN A 210 -8.38 -17.67 -4.94
N TYR A 211 -7.17 -18.24 -4.95
CA TYR A 211 -6.73 -19.21 -3.94
C TYR A 211 -6.85 -18.67 -2.51
N VAL A 212 -6.40 -17.43 -2.27
CA VAL A 212 -6.55 -16.74 -0.97
C VAL A 212 -8.02 -16.61 -0.57
N ARG A 213 -8.94 -16.29 -1.50
CA ARG A 213 -10.37 -16.21 -1.17
C ARG A 213 -10.97 -17.55 -0.75
N GLU A 214 -10.50 -18.64 -1.32
CA GLU A 214 -11.01 -20.00 -1.07
C GLU A 214 -10.44 -20.59 0.24
N HIS A 215 -9.21 -20.22 0.60
CA HIS A 215 -8.47 -20.85 1.70
C HIS A 215 -8.30 -19.96 2.94
N TRP A 216 -8.37 -18.63 2.80
CA TRP A 216 -8.37 -17.74 3.96
C TRP A 216 -9.74 -17.78 4.63
N ARG A 217 -9.83 -18.56 5.70
CA ARG A 217 -11.02 -18.66 6.55
C ARG A 217 -10.89 -17.73 7.75
N ARG A 218 -12.04 -17.16 8.13
CA ARG A 218 -12.19 -16.22 9.25
C ARG A 218 -11.93 -16.90 10.58
#